data_AF-A0A811QHJ9-F1
#
_entry.id   AF-A0A811QHJ9-F1
#
_cell.length_a   1.000
_cell.length_b   1.000
_cell.length_c   1.000
_cell.angle_alpha   90.00
_cell.angle_beta   90.00
_cell.angle_gamma   90.00
#
_symmetry.space_group_name_H-M   'P 1'
#
loop_
_entity.id
_entity.type
_entity.pdbx_description
1 polymer ?
#
loop_
_entity_poly.entity_id
_entity_poly.type
_entity_poly.pdbx_seq_one_letter_code
_entity_poly.pdbx_strand_id
1 'polypeptide(L)'
;MGDPAEHRPVEEEEEAAAAGEDEDTGAQVTPIVKLEEVAVTTGEEDEDVLLDMKAKLYRFDKEGNQWKERGTGTVKLLKHKETAKVRLVMRQAKTLKICANHLVVATTKMQEHAGSDKSCMWHALDLADGELKEEMFAIRFGSVESEHLEPYLTSLSLLASVHS
;
A
#
# COMPACT_ATOMS: atom_id res chain seq x y z
N MET A 1 16.09 5.35 77.36
CA MET A 1 17.54 5.50 77.14
C MET A 1 17.90 4.71 75.90
N GLY A 2 18.55 5.35 74.93
CA GLY A 2 19.32 4.71 73.85
C GLY A 2 18.56 4.29 72.59
N ASP A 3 18.56 5.16 71.58
CA ASP A 3 18.67 4.82 70.14
C ASP A 3 20.13 4.36 69.83
N PRO A 4 20.55 3.94 68.59
CA PRO A 4 19.88 3.28 67.44
C PRO A 4 20.81 2.28 66.67
N ALA A 5 20.39 1.89 65.44
CA ALA A 5 21.17 1.38 64.28
C ALA A 5 21.58 -0.13 64.31
N GLU A 6 21.49 -0.92 63.22
CA GLU A 6 21.93 -0.62 61.85
C GLU A 6 21.00 -1.16 60.76
N HIS A 7 20.62 -0.26 59.85
CA HIS A 7 20.08 -0.55 58.54
C HIS A 7 21.28 -0.68 57.57
N ARG A 8 21.47 -1.83 56.94
CA ARG A 8 22.44 -1.99 55.83
C ARG A 8 21.83 -1.38 54.57
N PRO A 9 22.45 -0.38 53.92
CA PRO A 9 22.02 0.03 52.59
C PRO A 9 22.62 -0.95 51.57
N VAL A 10 21.76 -1.51 50.72
CA VAL A 10 22.16 -2.21 49.51
C VAL A 10 22.33 -1.13 48.44
N GLU A 11 23.53 -1.05 47.87
CA GLU A 11 23.90 -0.10 46.83
C GLU A 11 23.07 -0.38 45.57
N GLU A 12 22.23 0.57 45.16
CA GLU A 12 21.62 0.61 43.83
C GLU A 12 22.67 1.15 42.86
N GLU A 13 23.23 0.28 42.01
CA GLU A 13 23.99 0.71 40.84
C GLU A 13 23.01 1.34 39.83
N GLU A 14 23.02 2.67 39.83
CA GLU A 14 22.39 3.52 38.81
C GLU A 14 23.15 3.31 37.48
N GLU A 15 22.64 2.42 36.63
CA GLU A 15 23.10 2.27 35.24
C GLU A 15 22.71 3.54 34.48
N ALA A 16 23.64 4.51 34.48
CA ALA A 16 23.51 5.77 33.78
C ALA A 16 23.20 5.52 32.31
N ALA A 17 21.98 5.89 31.91
CA ALA A 17 21.59 6.01 30.52
C ALA A 17 22.50 7.06 29.85
N ALA A 18 23.50 6.59 29.11
CA ALA A 18 24.22 7.42 28.17
C ALA A 18 23.24 7.85 27.08
N ALA A 19 22.64 9.02 27.28
CA ALA A 19 21.97 9.77 26.24
C ALA A 19 22.98 9.91 25.09
N GLY A 20 22.68 9.27 23.95
CA GLY A 20 23.40 9.55 22.71
C GLY A 20 23.19 11.01 22.38
N GLU A 21 24.18 11.84 22.70
CA GLU A 21 24.24 13.21 22.23
C GLU A 21 24.30 13.13 20.71
N ASP A 22 23.21 13.55 20.04
CA ASP A 22 23.22 13.88 18.62
C ASP A 22 24.33 14.92 18.42
N GLU A 23 25.48 14.47 17.92
CA GLU A 23 26.61 15.32 17.56
C GLU A 23 26.17 16.15 16.34
N ASP A 24 25.49 17.28 16.59
CA ASP A 24 25.20 18.29 15.58
C ASP A 24 26.52 18.87 15.09
N THR A 25 27.05 18.30 14.00
CA THR A 25 28.33 18.66 13.39
C THR A 25 28.45 20.13 12.96
N GLY A 26 27.42 20.96 13.16
CA GLY A 26 27.42 22.38 12.82
C GLY A 26 27.56 22.64 11.31
N ALA A 27 27.41 21.61 10.49
CA ALA A 27 27.57 21.67 9.05
C ALA A 27 26.42 22.48 8.43
N GLN A 28 26.74 23.71 8.02
CA GLN A 28 25.82 24.58 7.30
C GLN A 28 25.69 24.08 5.85
N VAL A 29 24.65 23.30 5.57
CA VAL A 29 24.36 22.83 4.20
C VAL A 29 23.60 23.92 3.45
N THR A 30 24.29 24.55 2.49
CA THR A 30 23.64 25.49 1.56
C THR A 30 22.80 24.71 0.53
N PRO A 31 21.55 25.13 0.25
CA PRO A 31 20.71 24.43 -0.72
C PRO A 31 21.34 24.48 -2.11
N ILE A 32 21.66 23.31 -2.68
CA ILE A 32 22.24 23.20 -4.03
C ILE A 32 21.22 23.64 -5.10
N VAL A 33 19.93 23.46 -4.83
CA VAL A 33 18.84 23.76 -5.75
C VAL A 33 17.71 24.46 -5.01
N LYS A 34 17.15 25.50 -5.62
CA LYS A 34 15.88 26.10 -5.20
C LYS A 34 14.76 25.42 -5.98
N LEU A 35 13.83 24.81 -5.27
CA LEU A 35 12.64 24.19 -5.86
C LEU A 35 11.51 25.21 -5.86
N GLU A 36 10.84 25.37 -6.99
CA GLU A 36 9.59 26.12 -7.06
C GLU A 36 8.42 25.20 -6.70
N GLU A 37 7.42 25.74 -6.01
CA GLU A 37 6.18 25.02 -5.74
C GLU A 37 5.39 24.87 -7.04
N VAL A 38 5.02 23.63 -7.39
CA VAL A 38 4.24 23.32 -8.58
C VAL A 38 2.94 22.68 -8.15
N ALA A 39 1.83 23.07 -8.78
CA ALA A 39 0.55 22.42 -8.56
C ALA A 39 0.63 20.95 -9.01
N VAL A 40 0.38 20.03 -8.07
CA VAL A 40 0.39 18.59 -8.34
C VAL A 40 -1.05 18.11 -8.53
N THR A 41 -1.29 17.43 -9.64
CA THR A 41 -2.53 16.69 -9.88
C THR A 41 -2.33 15.21 -9.58
N THR A 42 -3.40 14.53 -9.19
CA THR A 42 -3.40 13.09 -8.91
C THR A 42 -3.59 12.27 -10.18
N GLY A 43 -4.23 12.86 -11.19
CA GLY A 43 -4.68 12.18 -12.40
C GLY A 43 -5.93 11.32 -12.17
N GLU A 44 -6.65 11.55 -11.07
CA GLU A 44 -7.87 10.84 -10.63
C GLU A 44 -9.10 11.79 -10.60
N GLU A 45 -8.96 13.03 -11.07
CA GLU A 45 -9.98 14.09 -10.92
C GLU A 45 -11.27 13.84 -11.73
N ASP A 46 -11.16 13.12 -12.85
CA ASP A 46 -12.26 12.81 -13.77
C ASP A 46 -12.94 11.46 -13.45
N GLU A 47 -12.72 10.93 -12.25
CA GLU A 47 -13.19 9.61 -11.85
C GLU A 47 -13.96 9.63 -10.54
N ASP A 48 -14.95 8.75 -10.43
CA ASP A 48 -15.69 8.49 -9.20
C ASP A 48 -15.08 7.30 -8.47
N VAL A 49 -14.90 7.44 -7.15
CA VAL A 49 -14.37 6.36 -6.29
C VAL A 49 -15.49 5.36 -6.01
N LEU A 50 -15.35 4.15 -6.53
CA LEU A 50 -16.27 3.04 -6.25
C LEU A 50 -15.86 2.26 -5.00
N LEU A 51 -14.56 2.21 -4.72
CA LEU A 51 -13.97 1.51 -3.59
C LEU A 51 -12.69 2.22 -3.16
N ASP A 52 -12.44 2.26 -1.85
CA ASP A 52 -11.20 2.76 -1.24
C ASP A 52 -10.92 1.93 0.02
N MET A 53 -9.85 1.12 -0.01
CA MET A 53 -9.52 0.20 1.07
C MET A 53 -8.02 0.08 1.29
N LYS A 54 -7.64 -0.20 2.54
CA LYS A 54 -6.25 -0.57 2.87
C LYS A 54 -5.97 -2.01 2.47
N ALA A 55 -4.86 -2.21 1.78
CA ALA A 55 -4.45 -3.51 1.29
C ALA A 55 -2.93 -3.67 1.23
N LYS A 56 -2.51 -4.92 1.08
CA LYS A 56 -1.16 -5.31 0.72
C LYS A 56 -1.20 -6.07 -0.60
N LEU A 57 -0.43 -5.61 -1.57
CA LEU A 57 -0.33 -6.18 -2.91
C LEU A 57 0.98 -6.94 -3.07
N TYR A 58 0.88 -8.08 -3.73
CA TYR A 58 1.95 -8.96 -4.12
C TYR A 58 1.93 -9.15 -5.63
N ARG A 59 3.12 -9.32 -6.21
CA ARG A 59 3.34 -9.63 -7.61
C ARG A 59 4.05 -10.98 -7.71
N PHE A 60 3.57 -11.86 -8.57
CA PHE A 60 4.23 -13.14 -8.79
C PHE A 60 5.54 -12.96 -9.57
N ASP A 61 6.61 -13.57 -9.08
CA ASP A 61 7.90 -13.64 -9.75
C ASP A 61 8.02 -14.95 -10.52
N LYS A 62 7.91 -14.89 -11.84
CA LYS A 62 7.94 -16.07 -12.72
C LYS A 62 9.28 -16.79 -12.65
N GLU A 63 10.39 -16.04 -12.59
CA GLU A 63 11.74 -16.62 -12.53
C GLU A 63 12.02 -17.31 -11.19
N GLY A 64 11.65 -16.66 -10.08
CA GLY A 64 11.82 -17.21 -8.73
C GLY A 64 10.70 -18.16 -8.28
N ASN A 65 9.64 -18.32 -9.09
CA ASN A 65 8.42 -19.07 -8.75
C ASN A 65 7.87 -18.72 -7.35
N GLN A 66 7.81 -17.42 -7.03
CA GLN A 66 7.44 -16.95 -5.69
C GLN A 66 6.66 -15.64 -5.72
N TRP A 67 5.85 -15.40 -4.69
CA TRP A 67 5.20 -14.10 -4.48
C TRP A 67 6.18 -13.10 -3.86
N LYS A 68 6.24 -11.88 -4.40
CA LYS A 68 7.01 -10.75 -3.85
C LYS A 68 6.07 -9.62 -3.46
N GLU A 69 6.30 -8.99 -2.31
CA GLU A 69 5.53 -7.80 -1.92
C GLU A 69 5.79 -6.68 -2.94
N ARG A 70 4.71 -6.08 -3.44
CA ARG A 70 4.74 -5.00 -4.43
C ARG A 70 4.39 -3.66 -3.80
N GLY A 71 3.50 -3.64 -2.81
CA GLY A 71 3.20 -2.43 -2.06
C GLY A 71 2.19 -2.65 -0.95
N THR A 72 2.26 -1.80 0.08
CA THR A 72 1.27 -1.71 1.15
C THR A 72 0.72 -0.29 1.17
N GLY A 73 -0.61 -0.15 1.11
CA GLY A 73 -1.26 1.16 1.05
C GLY A 73 -2.74 1.08 0.70
N THR A 74 -3.22 2.06 -0.06
CA THR A 74 -4.64 2.17 -0.42
C THR A 74 -4.86 1.72 -1.85
N VAL A 75 -5.80 0.79 -2.04
CA VAL A 75 -6.32 0.38 -3.35
C VAL A 75 -7.66 1.07 -3.58
N LYS A 76 -7.86 1.56 -4.80
CA LYS A 76 -9.11 2.15 -5.26
C LYS A 76 -9.60 1.48 -6.53
N LEU A 77 -10.92 1.40 -6.67
CA LEU A 77 -11.58 1.22 -7.96
C LEU A 77 -12.16 2.56 -8.39
N LEU A 78 -11.73 3.04 -9.54
CA LEU A 78 -12.07 4.36 -10.06
C LEU A 78 -12.84 4.21 -11.36
N LYS A 79 -14.01 4.85 -11.46
CA LYS A 79 -14.84 4.86 -12.66
C LYS A 79 -14.75 6.22 -13.35
N HIS A 80 -14.30 6.25 -14.59
CA HIS A 80 -14.24 7.48 -15.38
C HIS A 80 -15.65 8.02 -15.65
N LYS A 81 -15.86 9.32 -15.38
CA LYS A 81 -17.17 9.98 -15.45
C LYS A 81 -17.79 9.93 -16.85
N GLU A 82 -16.99 10.16 -17.88
CA GLU A 82 -17.47 10.16 -19.28
C GLU A 82 -17.47 8.76 -19.92
N THR A 83 -16.36 8.03 -19.87
CA THR A 83 -16.22 6.75 -20.58
C THR A 83 -16.81 5.56 -19.83
N ALA A 84 -17.18 5.74 -18.55
CA ALA A 84 -17.62 4.70 -17.63
C ALA A 84 -16.62 3.53 -17.42
N LYS A 85 -15.40 3.62 -17.98
CA LYS A 85 -14.34 2.64 -17.79
C LYS A 85 -13.90 2.62 -16.34
N VAL A 86 -13.60 1.44 -15.82
CA VAL A 86 -13.12 1.25 -14.45
C VAL A 86 -11.67 0.82 -14.46
N ARG A 87 -10.87 1.42 -13.58
CA ARG A 87 -9.49 1.00 -13.32
C ARG A 87 -9.25 0.73 -11.85
N LEU A 88 -8.32 -0.16 -11.58
CA LEU A 88 -7.73 -0.36 -10.26
C LEU A 88 -6.48 0.51 -10.17
N VAL A 89 -6.40 1.33 -9.13
CA VAL A 89 -5.20 2.10 -8.79
C VAL A 89 -4.83 1.80 -7.35
N MET A 90 -3.56 1.49 -7.09
CA MET A 90 -3.05 1.34 -5.73
C MET A 90 -1.80 2.18 -5.51
N ARG A 91 -1.75 2.90 -4.39
CA ARG A 91 -0.60 3.71 -3.98
C ARG A 91 -0.04 3.26 -2.64
N GLN A 92 1.28 3.27 -2.52
CA GLN A 92 1.97 2.98 -1.26
C GLN A 92 1.72 4.09 -0.22
N ALA A 93 1.47 3.71 1.03
CA ALA A 93 1.04 4.67 2.07
C ALA A 93 2.05 5.80 2.36
N LYS A 94 3.35 5.51 2.30
CA LYS A 94 4.41 6.47 2.66
C LYS A 94 4.95 7.27 1.48
N THR A 95 5.15 6.60 0.35
CA THR A 95 5.82 7.18 -0.82
C THR A 95 4.84 7.73 -1.84
N LEU A 96 3.55 7.38 -1.73
CA LEU A 96 2.48 7.68 -2.68
C LEU A 96 2.73 7.17 -4.11
N LYS A 97 3.79 6.36 -4.30
CA LYS A 97 4.11 5.71 -5.57
C LYS A 97 2.99 4.73 -5.93
N ILE A 98 2.62 4.76 -7.20
CA ILE A 98 1.68 3.81 -7.79
C ILE A 98 2.36 2.43 -7.79
N CYS A 99 1.69 1.41 -7.26
CA CYS A 99 2.16 0.02 -7.27
C CYS A 99 1.25 -0.93 -8.05
N ALA A 100 0.06 -0.46 -8.46
CA ALA A 100 -0.79 -1.05 -9.50
C ALA A 100 -1.61 0.06 -10.19
N ASN A 101 -1.76 -0.03 -11.51
CA ASN A 101 -2.61 0.83 -12.33
C ASN A 101 -2.99 0.09 -13.62
N HIS A 102 -4.21 -0.43 -13.67
CA HIS A 102 -4.73 -1.17 -14.83
C HIS A 102 -6.24 -1.05 -14.95
N LEU A 103 -6.75 -1.17 -16.18
CA LEU A 103 -8.18 -1.28 -16.44
C LEU A 103 -8.73 -2.61 -15.90
N VAL A 104 -9.94 -2.56 -15.35
CA VAL A 104 -10.74 -3.75 -15.07
C VAL A 104 -11.50 -4.08 -16.35
N VAL A 105 -11.18 -5.22 -16.95
CA VAL A 105 -11.77 -5.68 -18.22
C VAL A 105 -12.49 -7.01 -18.01
N ALA A 106 -13.30 -7.44 -18.99
CA ALA A 106 -14.06 -8.70 -18.88
C ALA A 106 -13.18 -9.95 -18.65
N THR A 107 -11.91 -9.90 -19.05
CA THR A 107 -10.94 -10.99 -18.81
C THR A 107 -10.27 -10.93 -17.43
N THR A 108 -10.44 -9.84 -16.67
CA THR A 108 -9.93 -9.71 -15.30
C THR A 108 -10.78 -10.58 -14.37
N LYS A 109 -10.31 -11.81 -14.13
CA LYS A 109 -10.95 -12.76 -13.21
C LYS A 109 -10.21 -12.77 -11.90
N MET A 110 -10.85 -12.30 -10.84
CA MET A 110 -10.37 -12.53 -9.48
C MET A 110 -10.71 -13.94 -9.04
N GLN A 111 -9.73 -14.62 -8.48
CA GLN A 111 -9.85 -15.97 -7.94
C GLN A 111 -9.44 -15.93 -6.47
N GLU A 112 -10.12 -16.68 -5.62
CA GLU A 112 -9.68 -16.88 -4.25
C GLU A 112 -8.29 -17.50 -4.24
N HIS A 113 -7.40 -16.97 -3.41
CA HIS A 113 -6.11 -17.57 -3.23
C HIS A 113 -6.26 -18.81 -2.36
N ALA A 114 -5.98 -20.00 -2.91
CA ALA A 114 -6.09 -21.27 -2.19
C ALA A 114 -5.43 -21.17 -0.80
N GLY A 115 -6.23 -21.39 0.25
CA GLY A 115 -5.79 -21.31 1.66
C GLY A 115 -5.88 -19.94 2.33
N SER A 116 -6.48 -18.90 1.70
CA SER A 116 -6.78 -17.63 2.35
C SER A 116 -8.10 -17.02 1.88
N ASP A 117 -9.06 -16.93 2.81
CA ASP A 117 -10.34 -16.20 2.72
C ASP A 117 -10.20 -14.68 2.56
N LYS A 118 -9.00 -14.14 2.81
CA LYS A 118 -8.69 -12.70 2.79
C LYS A 118 -7.88 -12.26 1.58
N SER A 119 -7.58 -13.18 0.66
CA SER A 119 -6.70 -12.88 -0.46
C SER A 119 -7.30 -13.33 -1.79
N CYS A 120 -7.24 -12.47 -2.79
CA CYS A 120 -7.63 -12.78 -4.17
C CYS A 120 -6.46 -12.57 -5.12
N MET A 121 -6.45 -13.33 -6.22
CA MET A 121 -5.44 -13.27 -7.27
C MET A 121 -6.07 -13.00 -8.64
N TRP A 122 -5.34 -12.31 -9.52
CA TRP A 122 -5.78 -12.05 -10.90
C TRP A 122 -4.61 -11.74 -11.81
N HIS A 123 -4.88 -11.75 -13.12
CA HIS A 123 -3.96 -11.27 -14.15
C HIS A 123 -4.39 -9.90 -14.67
N ALA A 124 -3.42 -9.04 -14.97
CA ALA A 124 -3.67 -7.73 -15.54
C ALA A 124 -2.52 -7.24 -16.44
N LEU A 125 -2.86 -6.37 -17.40
CA LEU A 125 -1.89 -5.53 -18.11
C LEU A 125 -1.75 -4.22 -17.33
N ASP A 126 -0.65 -4.08 -16.60
CA ASP A 126 -0.40 -3.03 -15.60
C ASP A 126 0.61 -1.98 -16.08
N LEU A 127 0.38 -0.71 -15.71
CA LEU A 127 1.18 0.45 -16.11
C LEU A 127 1.85 1.16 -14.91
N ALA A 128 1.93 0.54 -13.73
CA ALA A 128 2.47 1.20 -12.53
C ALA A 128 3.94 1.65 -12.68
N ASP A 129 4.73 0.95 -13.49
CA ASP A 129 6.15 1.27 -13.73
C ASP A 129 6.37 2.20 -14.95
N GLY A 130 5.30 2.74 -15.54
CA GLY A 130 5.38 3.57 -16.76
C GLY A 130 5.45 2.77 -18.07
N GLU A 131 5.48 1.44 -17.99
CA GLU A 131 5.46 0.52 -19.14
C GLU A 131 4.38 -0.54 -18.94
N LEU A 132 3.70 -0.93 -20.01
CA LEU A 132 2.62 -1.91 -19.95
C LEU A 132 3.20 -3.33 -19.79
N LYS A 133 2.90 -3.99 -18.67
CA LYS A 133 3.42 -5.32 -18.33
C LYS A 133 2.30 -6.28 -17.97
N GLU A 134 2.40 -7.52 -18.41
CA GLU A 134 1.51 -8.58 -17.95
C GLU A 134 1.97 -9.10 -16.58
N GLU A 135 1.14 -8.84 -15.58
CA GLU A 135 1.42 -9.17 -14.19
C GLU A 135 0.37 -10.12 -13.62
N MET A 136 0.82 -10.98 -12.69
CA MET A 136 -0.07 -11.78 -11.85
C MET A 136 0.01 -11.21 -10.44
N PHE A 137 -1.13 -10.72 -9.96
CA PHE A 137 -1.26 -10.08 -8.66
C PHE A 137 -1.94 -10.97 -7.65
N ALA A 138 -1.59 -10.78 -6.39
CA ALA A 138 -2.38 -11.21 -5.25
C ALA A 138 -2.52 -10.04 -4.29
N ILE A 139 -3.71 -9.81 -3.75
CA ILE A 139 -3.98 -8.73 -2.80
C ILE A 139 -4.57 -9.30 -1.52
N ARG A 140 -4.17 -8.73 -0.38
CA ARG A 140 -4.67 -9.09 0.94
C ARG A 140 -5.22 -7.85 1.65
N PHE A 141 -6.40 -7.98 2.23
CA PHE A 141 -7.04 -6.91 3.00
C PHE A 141 -6.73 -7.03 4.50
N GLY A 142 -6.67 -5.88 5.17
CA GLY A 142 -6.31 -5.81 6.60
C GLY A 142 -7.42 -6.27 7.56
N SER A 143 -8.69 -5.97 7.23
CA SER A 143 -9.88 -6.41 7.97
C SER A 143 -10.53 -7.61 7.26
N VAL A 144 -11.47 -8.28 7.94
CA VAL A 144 -12.32 -9.38 7.40
C VAL A 144 -13.28 -8.91 6.29
N GLU A 145 -13.10 -7.72 5.75
CA GLU A 145 -13.96 -7.08 4.75
C GLU A 145 -13.63 -7.53 3.32
N SER A 146 -12.96 -8.68 3.12
CA SER A 146 -12.75 -9.28 1.78
C SER A 146 -14.04 -9.51 1.02
N GLU A 147 -15.16 -9.66 1.74
CA GLU A 147 -16.53 -9.79 1.20
C GLU A 147 -17.02 -8.55 0.42
N HIS A 148 -16.31 -7.41 0.47
CA HIS A 148 -16.77 -6.20 -0.22
C HIS A 148 -16.29 -6.09 -1.65
N LEU A 149 -15.14 -6.67 -2.03
CA LEU A 149 -14.58 -6.51 -3.38
C LEU A 149 -15.22 -7.44 -4.41
N GLU A 150 -15.54 -8.66 -4.01
CA GLU A 150 -16.11 -9.66 -4.90
C GLU A 150 -17.45 -9.20 -5.48
N PRO A 151 -18.40 -8.61 -4.71
CA PRO A 151 -19.61 -8.01 -5.27
C PRO A 151 -19.34 -6.88 -6.28
N TYR A 152 -18.38 -5.99 -6.01
CA TYR A 152 -18.06 -4.90 -6.96
C TYR A 152 -17.43 -5.45 -8.24
N LEU A 153 -16.54 -6.43 -8.15
CA LEU A 153 -15.80 -6.95 -9.30
C LEU A 153 -16.62 -7.96 -10.12
N THR A 154 -17.44 -8.79 -9.46
CA THR A 154 -18.44 -9.63 -10.13
C THR A 154 -19.48 -8.77 -10.84
N SER A 155 -19.94 -7.68 -10.20
CA SER A 155 -20.83 -6.70 -10.84
C SER A 155 -20.17 -6.00 -12.04
N LEU A 156 -18.93 -5.53 -11.88
CA LEU A 156 -18.19 -4.81 -12.92
C LEU A 156 -17.82 -5.71 -14.11
N SER A 157 -17.44 -6.97 -13.87
CA SER A 157 -17.18 -7.94 -14.94
C SER A 157 -18.45 -8.28 -15.72
N LEU A 158 -19.60 -8.43 -15.05
CA LEU A 158 -20.91 -8.60 -15.71
C LEU A 158 -21.24 -7.39 -16.61
N LEU A 159 -21.05 -6.17 -16.09
CA LEU A 159 -21.33 -4.93 -16.82
C LEU A 159 -20.43 -4.75 -18.04
N ALA A 160 -19.17 -5.17 -17.96
CA ALA A 160 -18.22 -5.14 -19.07
C ALA A 160 -18.57 -6.13 -20.20
N SER A 161 -19.26 -7.23 -19.89
CA SER A 161 -19.75 -8.20 -20.89
C SER A 161 -21.07 -7.79 -21.58
N VAL A 162 -21.81 -6.81 -21.06
CA VAL A 162 -23.09 -6.35 -21.65
C VAL A 162 -22.88 -5.23 -22.68
N HIS A 163 -21.70 -4.60 -22.70
CA HIS A 163 -21.39 -3.47 -23.60
C HIS A 163 -20.29 -3.77 -24.63
N SER A 164 -20.04 -5.06 -24.93
CA SER A 164 -19.12 -5.52 -25.97
C SER A 164 -19.83 -6.02 -27.22
#